data_AF-A0A836CL18-F1
#
_entry.id   AF-A0A836CL18-F1
#
_cell.length_a   1.000
_cell.length_b   1.000
_cell.length_c   1.000
_cell.angle_alpha   90.00
_cell.angle_beta   90.00
_cell.angle_gamma   90.00
#
_symmetry.space_group_name_H-M   'P 1'
#
loop_
_entity.id
_entity.type
_entity.pdbx_description
1 polymer ?
#
loop_
_entity_poly.entity_id
_entity_poly.type
_entity_poly.pdbx_seq_one_letter_code
_entity_poly.pdbx_strand_id
1 'polypeptide(L)'
;MRARSCRDSTYHQSYGRWNIDRNTKDDHIRTLFNNDRFHTVLHMTTWKVLSYLFFAYLVVVSTFALIYLIISHFDGCNMGIVDYREAYYFSLETMTTVGYGTQDVFFGRCWSVMVIITAQACCGLLIDALLIGVLFARLARPQTRASTVVFSNKAVLRRIRGEYYFMFQVGELRKHQLLETKVRCYAVRHHRTLPIDAAGCLDDANPPETVHYQTHNMRLQHPDDELGGALLLVLPQVRARVAVFQKYAIWSVICDCC
;
A
#
# COMPACT_ATOMS: atom_id res chain seq x y z
N MET A 1 -18.10 -18.22 0.22
CA MET A 1 -17.41 -16.98 0.60
C MET A 1 -18.44 -15.83 0.58
N ARG A 2 -18.67 -15.09 1.69
CA ARG A 2 -19.61 -13.94 1.74
C ARG A 2 -18.79 -12.65 1.69
N ALA A 3 -18.89 -11.87 0.62
CA ALA A 3 -18.29 -10.54 0.57
C ALA A 3 -19.19 -9.56 1.35
N ARG A 4 -19.01 -9.47 2.66
CA ARG A 4 -19.57 -8.38 3.46
C ARG A 4 -18.53 -7.28 3.60
N SER A 5 -18.81 -6.10 3.06
CA SER A 5 -18.07 -4.89 3.43
C SER A 5 -18.60 -4.43 4.78
N CYS A 6 -17.87 -4.73 5.86
CA CYS A 6 -18.22 -4.22 7.19
C CYS A 6 -18.15 -2.68 7.19
N ARG A 7 -19.15 -2.03 7.80
CA ARG A 7 -19.30 -0.56 7.87
C ARG A 7 -19.02 -0.06 9.28
N ASP A 8 -17.91 -0.52 9.83
CA ASP A 8 -17.56 -0.31 11.24
C ASP A 8 -16.74 0.96 11.46
N SER A 9 -16.45 1.71 10.38
CA SER A 9 -15.71 2.98 10.46
C SER A 9 -16.59 4.15 10.90
N THR A 10 -15.94 5.23 11.33
CA THR A 10 -16.60 6.50 11.67
C THR A 10 -17.53 6.95 10.52
N TYR A 11 -18.71 7.48 10.86
CA TYR A 11 -19.77 7.83 9.90
C TYR A 11 -20.37 6.62 9.13
N HIS A 12 -20.32 5.41 9.70
CA HIS A 12 -20.82 4.17 9.10
C HIS A 12 -20.24 3.90 7.71
N GLN A 13 -18.98 4.27 7.52
CA GLN A 13 -18.26 4.05 6.27
C GLN A 13 -17.63 2.66 6.23
N SER A 14 -17.42 2.17 5.01
CA SER A 14 -16.48 1.07 4.79
C SER A 14 -15.05 1.61 4.88
N TYR A 15 -14.12 0.82 5.43
CA TYR A 15 -12.69 1.14 5.40
C TYR A 15 -12.06 1.08 3.99
N GLY A 16 -12.85 0.78 2.95
CA GLY A 16 -12.36 0.60 1.58
C GLY A 16 -11.45 -0.63 1.42
N ARG A 17 -11.43 -1.50 2.43
CA ARG A 17 -10.65 -2.74 2.42
C ARG A 17 -11.47 -3.87 1.84
N TRP A 18 -10.90 -4.56 0.87
CA TRP A 18 -11.47 -5.77 0.32
C TRP A 18 -11.16 -6.94 1.23
N ASN A 19 -12.20 -7.61 1.76
CA ASN A 19 -12.04 -8.82 2.55
C ASN A 19 -12.00 -10.04 1.63
N ILE A 20 -10.90 -10.18 0.88
CA ILE A 20 -10.67 -11.30 -0.05
C ILE A 20 -9.40 -12.00 0.38
N ASP A 21 -9.55 -13.24 0.81
CA ASP A 21 -8.42 -14.13 1.09
C ASP A 21 -8.07 -14.92 -0.16
N ARG A 22 -6.79 -14.94 -0.54
CA ARG A 22 -6.29 -15.61 -1.75
C ARG A 22 -5.55 -16.87 -1.33
N ASN A 23 -6.20 -18.02 -1.45
CA ASN A 23 -5.60 -19.31 -1.16
C ASN A 23 -4.75 -19.79 -2.36
N THR A 24 -3.56 -19.23 -2.55
CA THR A 24 -2.57 -19.70 -3.53
C THR A 24 -1.42 -20.40 -2.81
N LYS A 25 -0.82 -21.44 -3.41
CA LYS A 25 0.32 -22.15 -2.81
C LYS A 25 1.43 -21.17 -2.42
N ASP A 26 1.88 -21.26 -1.16
CA ASP A 26 2.81 -20.32 -0.53
C ASP A 26 4.12 -20.11 -1.32
N ASP A 27 4.60 -21.13 -2.02
CA ASP A 27 5.87 -21.05 -2.77
C ASP A 27 5.80 -20.08 -3.96
N HIS A 28 4.66 -20.03 -4.65
CA HIS A 28 4.48 -19.10 -5.77
C HIS A 28 4.33 -17.66 -5.25
N ILE A 29 3.64 -17.48 -4.12
CA ILE A 29 3.51 -16.17 -3.48
C ILE A 29 4.89 -15.66 -3.02
N ARG A 30 5.70 -16.51 -2.40
CA ARG A 30 7.05 -16.16 -1.93
C ARG A 30 7.99 -15.78 -3.07
N THR A 31 7.96 -16.51 -4.17
CA THR A 31 8.77 -16.19 -5.37
C THR A 31 8.35 -14.87 -6.01
N LEU A 32 7.04 -14.57 -6.07
CA LEU A 32 6.53 -13.29 -6.57
C LEU A 32 7.00 -12.10 -5.72
N PHE A 33 6.85 -12.19 -4.39
CA PHE A 33 7.31 -11.13 -3.48
C PHE A 33 8.83 -10.96 -3.49
N ASN A 34 9.59 -12.06 -3.65
CA ASN A 34 11.04 -12.00 -3.73
C ASN A 34 11.55 -11.38 -5.04
N ASN A 35 10.81 -11.51 -6.13
CA ASN A 35 11.13 -10.83 -7.38
C ASN A 35 10.85 -9.32 -7.31
N ASP A 36 9.88 -8.93 -6.48
CA ASP A 36 9.52 -7.53 -6.26
C ASP A 36 9.89 -7.03 -4.84
N ARG A 37 11.19 -7.05 -4.54
CA ARG A 37 11.71 -6.64 -3.22
C ARG A 37 11.41 -5.18 -2.91
N PHE A 38 11.48 -4.30 -3.91
CA PHE A 38 11.27 -2.86 -3.73
C PHE A 38 9.83 -2.55 -3.33
N HIS A 39 8.84 -3.06 -4.06
CA HIS A 39 7.44 -2.83 -3.70
C HIS A 39 7.06 -3.56 -2.41
N THR A 40 7.66 -4.72 -2.12
CA THR A 40 7.45 -5.45 -0.85
C THR A 40 7.90 -4.61 0.35
N VAL A 41 9.14 -4.10 0.35
CA VAL A 41 9.66 -3.23 1.43
C VAL A 41 8.82 -1.97 1.59
N LEU A 42 8.38 -1.37 0.47
CA LEU A 42 7.53 -0.19 0.49
C LEU A 42 6.11 -0.45 1.05
N HIS A 43 5.56 -1.66 0.90
CA HIS A 43 4.20 -1.99 1.36
C HIS A 43 4.14 -2.60 2.77
N MET A 44 5.26 -3.01 3.37
CA MET A 44 5.30 -3.50 4.76
C MET A 44 4.86 -2.44 5.77
N THR A 45 4.55 -2.83 7.01
CA THR A 45 4.25 -1.89 8.09
C THR A 45 5.44 -0.95 8.33
N THR A 46 5.19 0.35 8.57
CA THR A 46 6.23 1.37 8.78
C THR A 46 7.22 0.99 9.88
N TRP A 47 6.71 0.47 11.01
CA TRP A 47 7.53 0.01 12.12
C TRP A 47 8.47 -1.14 11.73
N LYS A 48 8.03 -2.07 10.88
CA LYS A 48 8.87 -3.19 10.42
C LYS A 48 10.02 -2.72 9.54
N VAL A 49 9.75 -1.76 8.65
CA VAL A 49 10.79 -1.20 7.76
C VAL A 49 11.79 -0.36 8.55
N LEU A 50 11.31 0.47 9.48
CA LEU A 50 12.19 1.23 10.37
C LEU A 50 13.04 0.31 11.23
N SER A 51 12.45 -0.78 11.75
CA SER A 51 13.17 -1.81 12.49
C SER A 51 14.24 -2.50 11.63
N TYR A 52 13.93 -2.88 10.38
CA TYR A 52 14.91 -3.46 9.46
C TYR A 52 16.08 -2.50 9.17
N LEU A 53 15.80 -1.22 8.92
CA LEU A 53 16.83 -0.20 8.70
C LEU A 53 17.69 0.02 9.95
N PHE A 54 17.09 0.04 11.14
CA PHE A 54 17.80 0.13 12.40
C PHE A 54 18.73 -1.07 12.64
N PHE A 55 18.25 -2.29 12.40
CA PHE A 55 19.09 -3.48 12.48
C PHE A 55 20.20 -3.48 11.43
N ALA A 56 19.92 -3.06 10.19
CA ALA A 56 20.93 -2.91 9.15
C ALA A 56 22.02 -1.91 9.57
N TYR A 57 21.62 -0.78 10.18
CA TYR A 57 22.54 0.21 10.73
C TYR A 57 23.45 -0.41 11.80
N LEU A 58 22.90 -1.12 12.78
CA LEU A 58 23.67 -1.80 13.83
C LEU A 58 24.64 -2.86 13.28
N VAL A 59 24.21 -3.63 12.27
CA VAL A 59 25.05 -4.64 11.61
C VAL A 59 26.23 -3.97 10.91
N VAL A 60 26.00 -2.84 10.23
CA VAL A 60 27.07 -2.09 9.57
C VAL A 60 28.05 -1.50 10.59
N VAL A 61 27.57 -0.86 11.65
CA VAL A 61 28.44 -0.35 12.73
C VAL A 61 29.28 -1.48 13.34
N SER A 62 28.66 -2.63 13.64
CA SER A 62 29.32 -3.79 14.24
C SER A 62 30.36 -4.43 13.30
N THR A 63 30.07 -4.52 11.99
CA THR A 63 31.01 -5.07 11.01
C THR A 63 32.23 -4.18 10.84
N PHE A 64 32.06 -2.85 10.73
CA PHE A 64 33.19 -1.93 10.71
C PHE A 64 33.97 -1.92 12.04
N ALA A 65 33.31 -2.10 13.19
CA ALA A 65 33.97 -2.23 14.48
C ALA A 65 34.91 -3.45 14.54
N LEU A 66 34.47 -4.60 14.02
CA LEU A 66 35.31 -5.79 13.91
C LEU A 66 36.51 -5.56 12.98
N ILE A 67 36.29 -4.87 11.85
CA ILE A 67 37.37 -4.52 10.91
C ILE A 67 38.41 -3.63 11.59
N TYR A 68 38.00 -2.62 12.36
CA TYR A 68 38.94 -1.76 13.10
C TYR A 68 39.70 -2.51 14.18
N LEU A 69 39.07 -3.45 14.87
CA LEU A 69 39.73 -4.28 15.87
C LEU A 69 40.82 -5.16 15.23
N ILE A 70 40.51 -5.77 14.08
CA ILE A 70 41.48 -6.58 13.32
C ILE A 70 42.68 -5.72 12.91
N ILE A 71 42.45 -4.52 12.38
CA ILE A 71 43.54 -3.64 11.93
C ILE A 71 44.39 -3.15 13.09
N SER A 72 43.76 -2.80 14.21
CA SER A 72 44.47 -2.41 15.44
C SER A 72 45.42 -3.52 15.90
N HIS A 73 45.01 -4.79 15.80
CA HIS A 73 45.81 -5.92 16.26
C HIS A 73 46.90 -6.37 15.26
N PHE A 74 46.62 -6.34 13.96
CA PHE A 74 47.49 -6.92 12.93
C PHE A 74 48.41 -5.91 12.23
N ASP A 75 47.95 -4.69 11.94
CA ASP A 75 48.72 -3.73 11.14
C ASP A 75 49.65 -2.84 11.99
N GLY A 76 49.62 -2.97 13.32
CA GLY A 76 50.42 -2.15 14.23
C GLY A 76 50.08 -0.65 14.15
N CYS A 77 48.91 -0.31 13.61
CA CYS A 77 48.43 1.06 13.53
C CYS A 77 48.14 1.58 14.93
N ASN A 78 48.64 2.78 15.26
CA ASN A 78 48.48 3.38 16.58
C ASN A 78 47.07 3.97 16.78
N MET A 79 46.05 3.11 16.72
CA MET A 79 44.64 3.47 16.85
C MET A 79 44.21 3.62 18.32
N GLY A 80 45.00 3.09 19.26
CA GLY A 80 44.67 3.10 20.69
C GLY A 80 43.42 2.28 21.05
N ILE A 81 42.97 1.41 20.14
CA ILE A 81 41.78 0.55 20.31
C ILE A 81 42.24 -0.80 20.85
N VAL A 82 41.86 -1.12 22.09
CA VAL A 82 42.23 -2.36 22.79
C VAL A 82 41.06 -3.34 22.80
N ASP A 83 39.85 -2.84 23.07
CA ASP A 83 38.63 -3.65 23.24
C ASP A 83 37.66 -3.50 22.05
N TYR A 84 36.81 -4.51 21.82
CA TYR A 84 35.70 -4.42 20.85
C TYR A 84 34.75 -3.24 21.14
N ARG A 85 34.55 -2.90 22.42
CA ARG A 85 33.70 -1.78 22.82
C ARG A 85 34.25 -0.45 22.32
N GLU A 86 35.56 -0.25 22.44
CA GLU A 86 36.24 0.95 21.93
C GLU A 86 36.17 1.00 20.40
N ALA A 87 36.37 -0.13 19.73
CA ALA A 87 36.22 -0.24 18.28
C ALA A 87 34.78 0.08 17.82
N TYR A 88 33.78 -0.35 18.61
CA TYR A 88 32.38 -0.07 18.35
C TYR A 88 32.04 1.41 18.54
N TYR A 89 32.54 2.06 19.60
CA TYR A 89 32.39 3.50 19.78
C TYR A 89 33.04 4.28 18.63
N PHE A 90 34.26 3.91 18.23
CA PHE A 90 34.94 4.53 17.10
C PHE A 90 34.15 4.37 15.78
N SER A 91 33.67 3.17 15.50
CA SER A 91 32.82 2.89 14.33
C SER A 91 31.51 3.69 14.38
N LEU A 92 30.86 3.75 15.54
CA LEU A 92 29.61 4.50 15.73
C LEU A 92 29.83 6.01 15.52
N GLU A 93 30.87 6.58 16.13
CA GLU A 93 31.21 8.00 16.02
C GLU A 93 31.55 8.41 14.58
N THR A 94 32.28 7.53 13.88
CA THR A 94 32.63 7.73 12.46
C THR A 94 31.39 7.70 11.57
N MET A 95 30.50 6.73 11.78
CA MET A 95 29.28 6.60 10.96
C MET A 95 28.23 7.68 11.26
N THR A 96 28.07 8.06 12.53
CA THR A 96 27.14 9.13 12.95
C THR A 96 27.70 10.53 12.71
N THR A 97 28.97 10.65 12.31
CA THR A 97 29.70 11.92 12.15
C THR A 97 29.76 12.76 13.43
N VAL A 98 29.67 12.11 14.60
CA VAL A 98 29.81 12.77 15.90
C VAL A 98 31.26 13.17 16.14
N GLY A 99 32.19 12.25 15.89
CA GLY A 99 33.63 12.51 15.88
C GLY A 99 34.17 13.18 17.15
N TYR A 100 34.08 12.54 18.32
CA TYR A 100 34.61 13.10 19.56
C TYR A 100 36.14 13.28 19.56
N GLY A 101 36.83 12.61 18.63
CA GLY A 101 38.26 12.76 18.38
C GLY A 101 39.09 11.63 18.99
N THR A 102 40.18 11.26 18.31
CA THR A 102 41.14 10.25 18.78
C THR A 102 42.46 10.90 19.19
N GLN A 103 43.26 10.19 19.99
CA GLN A 103 44.56 10.69 20.47
C GLN A 103 45.57 10.92 19.33
N ASP A 104 45.51 10.13 18.26
CA ASP A 104 46.29 10.33 17.04
C ASP A 104 45.34 10.37 15.83
N VAL A 105 45.31 11.50 15.12
CA VAL A 105 44.45 11.74 13.96
C VAL A 105 45.03 11.08 12.70
N PHE A 106 46.34 10.85 12.67
CA PHE A 106 47.01 10.25 11.51
C PHE A 106 47.16 8.73 11.65
N PHE A 107 46.75 8.14 12.78
CA PHE A 107 46.76 6.70 13.06
C PHE A 107 48.06 6.02 12.62
N GLY A 108 49.22 6.60 12.99
CA GLY A 108 50.54 6.08 12.62
C GLY A 108 50.86 6.08 11.11
N ARG A 109 50.16 6.90 10.30
CA ARG A 109 50.27 6.98 8.83
C ARG A 109 49.89 5.68 8.10
N CYS A 110 49.01 4.88 8.70
CA CYS A 110 48.48 3.66 8.08
C CYS A 110 47.51 3.96 6.93
N TRP A 111 47.81 3.43 5.74
CA TRP A 111 46.93 3.55 4.57
C TRP A 111 45.64 2.73 4.71
N SER A 112 45.69 1.56 5.38
CA SER A 112 44.55 0.67 5.56
C SER A 112 43.38 1.37 6.27
N VAL A 113 43.69 2.09 7.35
CA VAL A 113 42.71 2.87 8.14
C VAL A 113 42.04 3.95 7.28
N MET A 114 42.81 4.69 6.47
CA MET A 114 42.28 5.75 5.60
C MET A 114 41.24 5.21 4.60
N VAL A 115 41.54 4.07 3.97
CA VAL A 115 40.62 3.44 3.00
C VAL A 115 39.32 3.03 3.68
N ILE A 116 39.40 2.49 4.89
CA ILE A 116 38.25 1.92 5.59
C ILE A 116 37.36 2.99 6.19
N ILE A 117 37.92 4.06 6.76
CA ILE A 117 37.15 5.23 7.21
C ILE A 117 36.39 5.84 6.02
N THR A 118 37.06 5.97 4.86
CA THR A 118 36.43 6.49 3.64
C THR A 118 35.30 5.58 3.16
N ALA A 119 35.54 4.26 3.11
CA ALA A 119 34.52 3.28 2.75
C ALA A 119 33.33 3.31 3.71
N GLN A 120 33.58 3.42 5.02
CA GLN A 120 32.55 3.53 6.03
C GLN A 120 31.71 4.79 5.85
N ALA A 121 32.34 5.94 5.57
CA ALA A 121 31.64 7.19 5.30
C ALA A 121 30.71 7.07 4.07
N CYS A 122 31.19 6.47 2.98
CA CYS A 122 30.35 6.20 1.80
C CYS A 122 29.17 5.29 2.12
N CYS A 123 29.38 4.20 2.88
CA CYS A 123 28.32 3.31 3.32
C CYS A 123 27.29 4.01 4.22
N GLY A 124 27.75 4.85 5.15
CA GLY A 124 26.88 5.66 6.03
C GLY A 124 25.96 6.57 5.23
N LEU A 125 26.51 7.34 4.29
CA LEU A 125 25.75 8.24 3.43
C LEU A 125 24.67 7.51 2.61
N LEU A 126 24.97 6.31 2.10
CA LEU A 126 23.99 5.50 1.37
C LEU A 126 22.83 5.06 2.25
N ILE A 127 23.11 4.64 3.50
CA ILE A 127 22.08 4.21 4.45
C ILE A 127 21.21 5.39 4.88
N ASP A 128 21.81 6.54 5.15
CA ASP A 128 21.08 7.76 5.52
C ASP A 128 20.18 8.24 4.38
N ALA A 129 20.68 8.22 3.13
CA ALA A 129 19.88 8.54 1.96
C ALA A 129 18.68 7.60 1.79
N LEU A 130 18.87 6.29 2.03
CA LEU A 130 17.78 5.31 2.00
C LEU A 130 16.76 5.55 3.13
N LEU A 131 17.21 5.87 4.34
CA LEU A 131 16.34 6.15 5.48
C LEU A 131 15.44 7.36 5.19
N ILE A 132 16.02 8.46 4.73
CA ILE A 132 15.28 9.67 4.37
C ILE A 132 14.33 9.39 3.20
N GLY A 133 14.79 8.68 2.17
CA GLY A 133 13.99 8.32 1.00
C GLY A 133 12.76 7.48 1.36
N VAL A 134 12.93 6.47 2.22
CA VAL A 134 11.80 5.66 2.72
C VAL A 134 10.86 6.49 3.57
N LEU A 135 11.38 7.31 4.49
CA LEU A 135 10.57 8.16 5.36
C LEU A 135 9.73 9.14 4.53
N PHE A 136 10.34 9.80 3.54
CA PHE A 136 9.64 10.69 2.62
C PHE A 136 8.58 9.95 1.82
N ALA A 137 8.91 8.78 1.24
CA ALA A 137 7.95 7.96 0.51
C ALA A 137 6.76 7.53 1.37
N ARG A 138 6.95 7.31 2.68
CA ARG A 138 5.88 6.96 3.63
C ARG A 138 5.01 8.17 3.99
N LEU A 139 5.61 9.33 4.26
CA LEU A 139 4.87 10.57 4.54
C LEU A 139 4.06 11.03 3.31
N ALA A 140 4.60 10.80 2.11
CA ALA A 140 3.92 11.12 0.86
C ALA A 140 2.74 10.18 0.54
N ARG A 141 2.55 9.05 1.24
CA ARG A 141 1.46 8.10 0.94
C ARG A 141 0.10 8.76 1.21
N PRO A 142 -0.78 8.89 0.18
CA PRO A 142 -2.05 9.58 0.33
C PRO A 142 -3.14 8.72 1.01
N GLN A 143 -2.79 7.66 1.75
CA GLN A 143 -3.80 6.72 2.28
C GLN A 143 -4.77 7.36 3.27
N THR A 144 -4.34 8.41 3.98
CA THR A 144 -5.21 9.20 4.87
C THR A 144 -6.18 10.12 4.12
N ARG A 145 -6.02 10.30 2.79
CA ARG A 145 -6.95 11.08 1.97
C ARG A 145 -8.17 10.27 1.54
N ALA A 146 -8.04 8.94 1.39
CA ALA A 146 -9.20 8.11 1.07
C ALA A 146 -10.25 8.11 2.20
N SER A 147 -9.82 8.30 3.45
CA SER A 147 -10.72 8.37 4.61
C SER A 147 -11.47 9.70 4.76
N THR A 148 -11.12 10.74 3.99
CA THR A 148 -11.80 12.04 4.07
C THR A 148 -12.97 12.15 3.09
N VAL A 149 -13.02 11.26 2.09
CA VAL A 149 -14.15 11.09 1.18
C VAL A 149 -15.18 10.17 1.83
N VAL A 150 -16.41 10.69 1.97
CA VAL A 150 -17.51 10.00 2.65
C VAL A 150 -18.67 9.79 1.70
N PHE A 151 -19.26 8.59 1.76
CA PHE A 151 -20.46 8.22 1.01
C PHE A 151 -21.70 8.31 1.89
N SER A 152 -22.87 8.56 1.29
CA SER A 152 -24.15 8.47 2.01
C SER A 152 -24.36 7.08 2.61
N ASN A 153 -24.81 7.03 3.87
CA ASN A 153 -25.08 5.76 4.55
C ASN A 153 -26.12 4.90 3.80
N LYS A 154 -27.15 5.52 3.22
CA LYS A 154 -28.16 4.83 2.43
C LYS A 154 -28.15 5.34 1.01
N ALA A 155 -28.15 4.42 0.05
CA ALA A 155 -28.48 4.72 -1.33
C ALA A 155 -30.00 4.63 -1.50
N VAL A 156 -30.55 5.41 -2.42
CA VAL A 156 -32.00 5.47 -2.66
C VAL A 156 -32.31 5.16 -4.11
N LEU A 157 -33.36 4.37 -4.33
CA LEU A 157 -33.95 4.17 -5.64
C LEU A 157 -35.16 5.11 -5.78
N ARG A 158 -35.15 5.99 -6.79
CA ARG A 158 -36.26 6.94 -7.01
C ARG A 158 -36.70 6.90 -8.47
N ARG A 159 -38.01 6.92 -8.67
CA ARG A 159 -38.60 7.13 -9.99
C ARG A 159 -38.68 8.62 -10.32
N ILE A 160 -38.10 9.04 -11.44
CA ILE A 160 -38.11 10.42 -11.93
C ILE A 160 -38.51 10.38 -13.41
N ARG A 161 -39.58 11.09 -13.79
CA ARG A 161 -40.08 11.13 -15.18
C ARG A 161 -40.29 9.74 -15.81
N GLY A 162 -40.88 8.82 -15.04
CA GLY A 162 -41.19 7.46 -15.49
C GLY A 162 -40.08 6.43 -15.26
N GLU A 163 -38.86 6.86 -14.99
CA GLU A 163 -37.65 6.03 -15.03
C GLU A 163 -37.01 5.90 -13.64
N TYR A 164 -36.37 4.76 -13.34
CA TYR A 164 -35.76 4.50 -12.03
C TYR A 164 -34.29 4.91 -11.99
N TYR A 165 -33.94 5.66 -10.95
CA TYR A 165 -32.59 6.16 -10.71
C TYR A 165 -32.07 5.63 -9.37
N PHE A 166 -30.89 5.04 -9.39
CA PHE A 166 -30.14 4.68 -8.20
C PHE A 166 -29.22 5.85 -7.84
N MET A 167 -29.39 6.40 -6.64
CA MET A 167 -28.70 7.61 -6.23
C MET A 167 -28.00 7.42 -4.89
N PHE A 168 -26.80 7.97 -4.78
CA PHE A 168 -26.04 8.08 -3.56
C PHE A 168 -25.31 9.43 -3.52
N GLN A 169 -24.88 9.86 -2.34
CA GLN A 169 -24.12 11.09 -2.19
C GLN A 169 -22.67 10.79 -1.88
N VAL A 170 -21.78 11.66 -2.35
CA VAL A 170 -20.35 11.63 -2.05
C VAL A 170 -19.96 13.04 -1.61
N GLY A 171 -19.17 13.15 -0.55
CA GLY A 171 -18.69 14.43 -0.05
C GLY A 171 -17.26 14.32 0.47
N GLU A 172 -16.54 15.43 0.41
CA GLU A 172 -15.22 15.59 1.03
C GLU A 172 -15.39 16.33 2.36
N LEU A 173 -14.91 15.74 3.46
CA LEU A 173 -15.03 16.32 4.80
C LEU A 173 -13.95 17.38 5.08
N ARG A 174 -12.84 17.38 4.36
CA ARG A 174 -11.71 18.29 4.62
C ARG A 174 -11.82 19.58 3.82
N LYS A 175 -11.24 20.66 4.36
CA LYS A 175 -11.22 21.99 3.73
C LYS A 175 -10.43 22.04 2.41
N HIS A 176 -9.41 21.19 2.26
CA HIS A 176 -8.62 21.17 1.03
C HIS A 176 -9.34 20.33 -0.02
N GLN A 177 -9.42 20.87 -1.23
CA GLN A 177 -10.18 20.27 -2.32
C GLN A 177 -9.36 19.16 -2.97
N LEU A 178 -10.04 18.08 -3.36
CA LEU A 178 -9.47 17.06 -4.22
C LEU A 178 -9.63 17.51 -5.68
N LEU A 179 -8.52 17.56 -6.41
CA LEU A 179 -8.50 17.84 -7.84
C LEU A 179 -8.74 16.56 -8.64
N GLU A 180 -9.40 16.69 -9.79
CA GLU A 180 -9.66 15.59 -10.74
C GLU A 180 -10.36 14.37 -10.13
N THR A 181 -11.31 14.60 -9.21
CA THR A 181 -12.05 13.48 -8.62
C THR A 181 -12.94 12.81 -9.66
N LYS A 182 -12.91 11.49 -9.71
CA LYS A 182 -13.75 10.67 -10.61
C LYS A 182 -14.47 9.62 -9.78
N VAL A 183 -15.71 9.33 -10.14
CA VAL A 183 -16.48 8.25 -9.50
C VAL A 183 -16.79 7.18 -10.52
N ARG A 184 -16.66 5.93 -10.09
CA ARG A 184 -17.04 4.73 -10.85
C ARG A 184 -17.90 3.85 -9.98
N CYS A 185 -18.87 3.19 -10.59
CA CYS A 185 -19.79 2.32 -9.88
C CYS A 185 -19.80 0.92 -10.54
N TYR A 186 -19.78 -0.11 -9.70
CA TYR A 186 -19.76 -1.50 -10.14
C TYR A 186 -20.83 -2.27 -9.34
N ALA A 187 -21.64 -3.05 -10.04
CA ALA A 187 -22.54 -4.03 -9.44
C ALA A 187 -21.84 -5.39 -9.41
N VAL A 188 -21.82 -6.06 -8.26
CA VAL A 188 -21.25 -7.41 -8.12
C VAL A 188 -22.39 -8.39 -7.88
N ARG A 189 -22.57 -9.36 -8.78
CA ARG A 189 -23.61 -10.40 -8.69
C ARG A 189 -22.98 -11.80 -8.70
N HIS A 190 -23.62 -12.73 -8.01
CA HIS A 190 -23.34 -14.15 -8.18
C HIS A 190 -24.31 -14.69 -9.24
N HIS A 191 -23.78 -15.23 -10.33
CA HIS A 191 -24.58 -15.82 -11.39
C HIS A 191 -24.59 -17.35 -11.23
N ARG A 192 -25.77 -17.95 -11.37
CA ARG A 192 -25.95 -19.41 -11.33
C ARG A 192 -26.55 -19.82 -12.67
N THR A 193 -25.80 -20.57 -13.45
CA THR A 193 -26.27 -21.22 -14.66
C THR A 193 -26.77 -22.62 -14.30
N LEU A 194 -28.04 -22.87 -14.60
CA LEU A 194 -28.58 -24.22 -14.54
C LEU A 194 -28.06 -25.00 -15.77
N PRO A 195 -27.65 -26.26 -15.61
CA PRO A 195 -27.24 -27.08 -16.74
C PRO A 195 -28.49 -27.45 -17.53
N ILE A 196 -28.52 -27.05 -18.80
CA ILE A 196 -29.62 -27.29 -19.72
C ILE A 196 -29.07 -28.17 -20.84
N ASP A 197 -29.78 -29.25 -21.16
CA ASP A 197 -29.40 -30.15 -22.25
C ASP A 197 -29.68 -29.53 -23.65
N ALA A 198 -29.24 -30.18 -24.72
CA ALA A 198 -29.46 -29.71 -26.09
C ALA A 198 -30.95 -29.62 -26.48
N ALA A 199 -31.85 -30.25 -25.70
CA ALA A 199 -33.29 -30.23 -25.89
C ALA A 199 -33.99 -29.10 -25.10
N GLY A 200 -33.26 -28.35 -24.26
CA GLY A 200 -33.81 -27.28 -23.44
C GLY A 200 -34.39 -27.74 -22.09
N CYS A 201 -34.16 -29.00 -21.70
CA CYS A 201 -34.56 -29.59 -20.43
C CYS A 201 -33.44 -29.47 -19.38
N LEU A 202 -33.82 -29.50 -18.10
CA LEU A 202 -32.87 -29.44 -16.98
C LEU A 202 -32.06 -30.74 -16.94
N ASP A 203 -30.74 -30.64 -17.01
CA ASP A 203 -29.84 -31.79 -16.93
C ASP A 203 -29.47 -32.07 -15.47
N ASP A 204 -30.22 -32.95 -14.83
CA ASP A 204 -30.00 -33.36 -13.42
C ASP A 204 -28.65 -34.10 -13.21
N ALA A 205 -27.97 -34.53 -14.27
CA ALA A 205 -26.70 -35.24 -14.17
C ALA A 205 -25.53 -34.29 -13.84
N ASN A 206 -25.64 -33.01 -14.19
CA ASN A 206 -24.59 -32.02 -13.97
C ASN A 206 -24.98 -31.04 -12.85
N PRO A 207 -24.07 -30.70 -11.92
CA PRO A 207 -24.34 -29.68 -10.91
C PRO A 207 -24.43 -28.29 -11.56
N PRO A 208 -25.27 -27.38 -11.02
CA PRO A 208 -25.37 -26.02 -11.52
C PRO A 208 -24.05 -25.27 -11.39
N GLU A 209 -23.57 -24.74 -12.51
CA GLU A 209 -22.35 -23.94 -12.55
C GLU A 209 -22.63 -22.58 -11.90
N THR A 210 -21.85 -22.21 -10.87
CA THR A 210 -21.98 -20.94 -10.17
C THR A 210 -20.76 -20.07 -10.44
N VAL A 211 -20.95 -18.99 -11.18
CA VAL A 211 -19.93 -17.96 -11.37
C VAL A 211 -20.03 -16.98 -10.21
N HIS A 212 -19.02 -17.02 -9.33
CA HIS A 212 -18.97 -16.11 -8.19
C HIS A 212 -18.35 -14.76 -8.56
N TYR A 213 -18.91 -13.67 -8.01
CA TYR A 213 -18.35 -12.31 -8.07
C TYR A 213 -18.24 -11.71 -9.48
N GLN A 214 -19.24 -11.91 -10.33
CA GLN A 214 -19.29 -11.25 -11.63
C GLN A 214 -19.53 -9.74 -11.42
N THR A 215 -18.60 -8.92 -11.93
CA THR A 215 -18.68 -7.47 -11.86
C THR A 215 -19.29 -6.90 -13.13
N HIS A 216 -20.22 -5.97 -12.97
CA HIS A 216 -20.87 -5.24 -14.05
C HIS A 216 -20.66 -3.74 -13.84
N ASN A 217 -20.13 -3.06 -14.85
CA ASN A 217 -19.94 -1.61 -14.80
C ASN A 217 -21.30 -0.91 -14.84
N MET A 218 -21.53 0.04 -13.93
CA MET A 218 -22.75 0.84 -13.89
C MET A 218 -22.46 2.22 -14.48
N ARG A 219 -23.11 2.53 -15.59
CA ARG A 219 -22.95 3.83 -16.26
C ARG A 219 -23.60 4.95 -15.45
N LEU A 220 -22.82 5.99 -15.13
CA LEU A 220 -23.31 7.17 -14.42
C LEU A 220 -23.93 8.16 -15.43
N GLN A 221 -25.04 8.78 -15.05
CA GLN A 221 -25.60 9.90 -15.81
C GLN A 221 -25.16 11.25 -15.24
N HIS A 222 -25.03 11.35 -13.91
CA HIS A 222 -24.54 12.56 -13.24
C HIS A 222 -23.59 12.15 -12.11
N PRO A 223 -22.29 12.49 -12.19
CA PRO A 223 -21.61 13.12 -13.33
C PRO A 223 -21.65 12.22 -14.57
N ASP A 224 -21.58 12.82 -15.76
CA ASP A 224 -21.65 12.08 -17.01
C ASP A 224 -20.39 11.20 -17.18
N ASP A 225 -20.60 9.90 -17.36
CA ASP A 225 -19.53 8.93 -17.53
C ASP A 225 -18.80 9.10 -18.88
N GLU A 226 -19.48 9.65 -19.92
CA GLU A 226 -18.84 9.95 -21.21
C GLU A 226 -17.75 11.03 -21.09
N LEU A 227 -17.92 11.94 -20.13
CA LEU A 227 -16.92 12.95 -19.76
C LEU A 227 -15.93 12.44 -18.70
N GLY A 228 -15.94 11.14 -18.41
CA GLY A 228 -15.04 10.48 -17.45
C GLY A 228 -15.51 10.55 -16.00
N GLY A 229 -16.78 10.91 -15.74
CA GLY A 229 -17.38 10.87 -14.41
C GLY A 229 -16.75 11.86 -13.42
N ALA A 230 -16.30 13.02 -13.90
CA ALA A 230 -15.60 14.02 -13.11
C ALA A 230 -16.54 14.69 -12.09
N LEU A 231 -16.05 14.85 -10.86
CA LEU A 231 -16.73 15.51 -9.75
C LEU A 231 -15.96 16.73 -9.28
N LEU A 232 -16.73 17.73 -8.83
CA LEU A 232 -16.22 18.88 -8.09
C LEU A 232 -16.74 18.78 -6.64
N LEU A 233 -15.92 18.27 -5.72
CA LEU A 233 -16.32 18.04 -4.32
C LEU A 233 -16.27 19.31 -3.44
N VAL A 234 -16.17 20.50 -4.04
CA VAL A 234 -16.04 21.79 -3.33
C VAL A 234 -17.33 22.23 -2.67
N LEU A 235 -18.46 21.92 -3.31
CA LEU A 235 -19.79 22.22 -2.82
C LEU A 235 -20.43 20.91 -2.35
N PRO A 236 -21.28 20.90 -1.31
CA PRO A 236 -22.06 19.72 -0.89
C PRO A 236 -23.14 19.30 -1.93
N GLN A 237 -22.92 19.60 -3.19
CA GLN A 237 -23.81 19.47 -4.33
C GLN A 237 -23.46 18.21 -5.14
N VAL A 238 -23.45 17.02 -4.55
CA VAL A 238 -23.16 15.80 -5.33
C VAL A 238 -24.10 14.66 -4.98
N ARG A 239 -25.28 14.67 -5.60
CA ARG A 239 -26.06 13.44 -5.81
C ARG A 239 -25.49 12.76 -7.03
N ALA A 240 -24.65 11.74 -6.84
CA ALA A 240 -24.31 10.85 -7.93
C ALA A 240 -25.61 10.14 -8.35
N ARG A 241 -26.04 10.36 -9.60
CA ARG A 241 -27.20 9.69 -10.19
C ARG A 241 -26.70 8.66 -11.19
N VAL A 242 -26.85 7.40 -10.80
CA VAL A 242 -26.77 6.29 -11.74
C VAL A 242 -28.18 6.12 -12.29
N ALA A 243 -28.38 6.43 -13.55
CA ALA A 243 -29.63 6.04 -14.17
C ALA A 243 -29.55 4.58 -14.54
N VAL A 244 -30.52 3.81 -14.08
CA VAL A 244 -30.66 2.41 -14.42
C VAL A 244 -31.34 2.32 -15.78
N PHE A 245 -30.71 2.89 -16.81
CA PHE A 245 -31.28 3.03 -18.15
C PHE A 245 -30.79 1.98 -19.14
N GLN A 246 -30.01 1.00 -18.70
CA GLN A 246 -29.58 -0.07 -19.60
C GLN A 246 -30.64 -1.17 -19.61
N LYS A 247 -31.52 -1.04 -20.61
CA LYS A 247 -32.48 -2.04 -21.07
C LYS A 247 -31.84 -3.45 -20.99
N TYR A 248 -32.52 -4.31 -20.23
CA TYR A 248 -32.36 -5.77 -20.09
C TYR A 248 -31.30 -6.32 -19.11
N ALA A 249 -30.09 -5.78 -18.97
CA ALA A 249 -29.09 -6.43 -18.09
C ALA A 249 -29.13 -5.96 -16.62
N ILE A 250 -29.13 -4.65 -16.38
CA ILE A 250 -28.93 -4.07 -15.02
C ILE A 250 -30.22 -4.15 -14.18
N TRP A 251 -31.39 -4.05 -14.82
CA TRP A 251 -32.68 -4.24 -14.14
C TRP A 251 -32.82 -5.62 -13.51
N SER A 252 -32.32 -6.68 -14.15
CA SER A 252 -32.31 -8.04 -13.56
C SER A 252 -31.38 -8.14 -12.35
N VAL A 253 -30.28 -7.37 -12.32
CA VAL A 253 -29.27 -7.44 -11.24
C VAL A 253 -29.79 -6.81 -9.95
N ILE A 254 -30.64 -5.78 -10.04
CA ILE A 254 -31.14 -5.04 -8.88
C ILE A 254 -32.51 -5.57 -8.40
N CYS A 255 -33.41 -5.98 -9.31
CA CYS A 255 -34.76 -6.41 -8.94
C CYS A 255 -34.84 -7.84 -8.38
N ASP A 256 -33.95 -8.76 -8.77
CA ASP A 256 -33.95 -10.15 -8.27
C ASP A 256 -33.39 -10.30 -6.84
N CYS A 257 -33.02 -9.18 -6.19
CA CYS A 257 -32.47 -9.15 -4.83
C CYS A 257 -33.49 -8.76 -3.75
N CYS A 258 -34.77 -8.53 -4.10
CA CYS A 258 -35.85 -8.29 -3.15
C CYS A 258 -36.65 -9.56 -2.85
#